data_AF-A0A5J5CQW1-F1
#
_entry.id   AF-A0A5J5CQW1-F1
#
_cell.length_a   1.000
_cell.length_b   1.000
_cell.length_c   1.000
_cell.angle_alpha   90.00
_cell.angle_beta   90.00
_cell.angle_gamma   90.00
#
_symmetry.space_group_name_H-M   'P 1'
#
loop_
_entity.id
_entity.type
_entity.pdbx_description
1 polymer ?
#
loop_
_entity_poly.entity_id
_entity_poly.type
_entity_poly.pdbx_seq_one_letter_code
_entity_poly.pdbx_strand_id
1 'polypeptide(L)'
;MLCNYLSYWWEKGQENSPPGTSCCTTVTSEHLSIILGNILKILNNNLGIDDAPWMKRIAVYSQPIISKAGADLLRTHFLPTLDKLRKKTVKVVAEEELLKADSKGENQEAELLILDEFAVLCRDLYAFYPMLIRYVDNNRCRWLKEPDADSTELFRMVAEIFILWCKSHNFKREEQNFVVQNEINNLGFLTGEGKAKMSK
;
A
#
# COMPACT_ATOMS: atom_id res chain seq x y z
N MET A 1 15.12 6.25 7.89
CA MET A 1 16.48 6.01 8.45
C MET A 1 16.81 4.53 8.47
N LEU A 2 16.06 3.68 9.19
CA LEU A 2 16.35 2.24 9.31
C LEU A 2 16.31 1.47 7.98
N CYS A 3 15.26 1.63 7.17
CA CYS A 3 15.15 0.91 5.88
C CYS A 3 16.30 1.25 4.91
N ASN A 4 16.69 2.53 4.83
CA ASN A 4 17.85 2.96 4.04
C ASN A 4 19.15 2.35 4.58
N TYR A 5 19.35 2.38 5.90
CA TYR A 5 20.52 1.80 6.54
C TYR A 5 20.62 0.29 6.26
N LEU A 6 19.54 -0.46 6.48
CA LEU A 6 19.52 -1.90 6.24
C LEU A 6 19.66 -2.24 4.74
N SER A 7 19.03 -1.47 3.86
CA SER A 7 19.22 -1.62 2.40
C SER A 7 20.69 -1.44 2.01
N TYR A 8 21.36 -0.42 2.54
CA TYR A 8 22.78 -0.17 2.27
C TYR A 8 23.69 -1.32 2.74
N TRP A 9 23.42 -1.88 3.92
CA TRP A 9 24.21 -3.00 4.42
C TRP A 9 23.89 -4.32 3.75
N TRP A 10 22.65 -4.52 3.30
CA TRP A 10 22.30 -5.67 2.48
C TRP A 10 23.08 -5.68 1.15
N GLU A 11 23.29 -4.52 0.52
CA GLU A 11 24.07 -4.40 -0.73
C GLU A 11 25.54 -4.82 -0.56
N LYS A 12 26.08 -4.77 0.67
CA LYS A 12 27.43 -5.22 1.02
C LYS A 12 27.45 -6.63 1.63
N GLY A 13 26.31 -7.29 1.70
CA GLY A 13 26.13 -8.62 2.27
C GLY A 13 26.50 -9.72 1.29
N GLN A 14 26.44 -10.94 1.81
CA GLN A 14 26.80 -12.15 1.07
C GLN A 14 25.89 -12.42 -0.13
N GLU A 15 24.60 -12.06 -0.03
CA GLU A 15 23.61 -12.26 -1.11
C GLU A 15 23.86 -11.39 -2.35
N ASN A 16 24.60 -10.29 -2.19
CA ASN A 16 24.92 -9.36 -3.26
C ASN A 16 26.42 -9.34 -3.61
N SER A 17 27.22 -10.20 -2.98
CA SER A 17 28.67 -10.31 -3.19
C SER A 17 29.02 -11.64 -3.88
N PRO A 18 30.13 -11.70 -4.65
CA PRO A 18 30.57 -12.95 -5.26
C PRO A 18 30.82 -14.06 -4.23
N PRO A 19 30.58 -15.34 -4.58
CA PRO A 19 30.84 -16.47 -3.68
C PRO A 19 32.29 -16.47 -3.17
N GLY A 20 32.47 -16.67 -1.87
CA GLY A 20 33.80 -16.68 -1.23
C GLY A 20 34.32 -15.30 -0.80
N THR A 21 33.58 -14.22 -1.06
CA THR A 21 33.93 -12.88 -0.56
C THR A 21 33.62 -12.78 0.94
N SER A 22 34.63 -12.47 1.75
CA SER A 22 34.42 -12.14 3.17
C SER A 22 33.65 -10.83 3.29
N CYS A 23 32.41 -10.90 3.77
CA CYS A 23 31.53 -9.73 3.91
C CYS A 23 31.63 -9.15 5.33
N CYS A 24 31.53 -7.83 5.46
CA CYS A 24 31.58 -7.14 6.76
C CYS A 24 30.21 -7.02 7.45
N THR A 25 29.18 -7.66 6.90
CA THR A 25 27.79 -7.58 7.35
C THR A 25 27.08 -8.92 7.13
N THR A 26 26.17 -9.23 8.05
CA THR A 26 25.31 -10.43 8.02
C THR A 26 23.85 -10.10 7.66
N VAL A 27 23.57 -8.87 7.22
CA VAL A 27 22.23 -8.47 6.77
C VAL A 27 21.85 -9.24 5.50
N THR A 28 20.67 -9.84 5.52
CA THR A 28 20.12 -10.69 4.44
C THR A 28 18.69 -10.25 4.08
N SER A 29 18.16 -10.75 2.97
CA SER A 29 16.77 -10.54 2.56
C SER A 29 15.78 -11.01 3.62
N GLU A 30 16.11 -12.03 4.41
CA GLU A 30 15.30 -12.47 5.56
C GLU A 30 15.12 -11.35 6.59
N HIS A 31 16.20 -10.69 6.99
CA HIS A 31 16.15 -9.55 7.91
C HIS A 31 15.28 -8.41 7.37
N LEU A 32 15.42 -8.10 6.07
CA LEU A 32 14.61 -7.07 5.42
C LEU A 32 13.12 -7.45 5.36
N SER A 33 12.83 -8.74 5.14
CA SER A 33 11.47 -9.28 5.11
C SER A 33 10.79 -9.19 6.46
N ILE A 34 11.50 -9.48 7.55
CA ILE A 34 10.99 -9.33 8.92
C ILE A 34 10.61 -7.86 9.20
N ILE A 35 11.48 -6.92 8.83
CA ILE A 35 11.22 -5.49 9.03
C ILE A 35 10.03 -5.03 8.18
N LEU A 36 9.94 -5.45 6.91
CA LEU A 36 8.80 -5.11 6.08
C LEU A 36 7.49 -5.74 6.59
N GLY A 37 7.52 -6.98 7.06
CA GLY A 37 6.39 -7.65 7.69
C GLY A 37 5.90 -6.87 8.92
N ASN A 38 6.81 -6.40 9.78
CA ASN A 38 6.47 -5.56 10.93
C ASN A 38 5.84 -4.22 10.51
N ILE A 39 6.38 -3.57 9.48
CA ILE A 39 5.82 -2.34 8.89
C ILE A 39 4.39 -2.58 8.39
N LEU A 40 4.16 -3.66 7.63
CA LEU A 40 2.85 -4.03 7.11
C LEU A 40 1.88 -4.39 8.25
N LYS A 41 2.36 -5.04 9.31
CA LYS A 41 1.55 -5.34 10.49
C LYS A 41 1.09 -4.07 11.21
N ILE A 42 1.99 -3.10 11.41
CA ILE A 42 1.66 -1.79 11.99
C ILE A 42 0.64 -1.07 11.09
N LEU A 43 0.88 -1.02 9.78
CA LEU A 43 -0.07 -0.45 8.82
C LEU A 43 -1.45 -1.10 8.94
N ASN A 44 -1.52 -2.43 8.84
CA ASN A 44 -2.76 -3.20 8.88
C ASN A 44 -3.56 -2.95 10.17
N ASN A 45 -2.88 -2.84 11.31
CA ASN A 45 -3.51 -2.56 12.59
C ASN A 45 -4.10 -1.15 12.69
N ASN A 46 -3.58 -0.19 11.92
CA ASN A 46 -4.04 1.20 11.93
C ASN A 46 -4.99 1.57 10.78
N LEU A 47 -5.29 0.63 9.87
CA LEU A 47 -6.31 0.84 8.84
C LEU A 47 -7.65 1.18 9.49
N GLY A 48 -8.21 2.32 9.09
CA GLY A 48 -9.48 2.87 9.56
C GLY A 48 -9.39 3.81 10.77
N ILE A 49 -8.20 4.11 11.31
CA ILE A 49 -8.03 5.03 12.43
C ILE A 49 -7.91 6.47 11.92
N ASP A 50 -8.72 7.42 12.37
CA ASP A 50 -8.74 8.79 11.83
C ASP A 50 -7.42 9.55 12.03
N ASP A 51 -6.83 9.48 13.23
CA ASP A 51 -5.60 10.20 13.57
C ASP A 51 -4.34 9.34 13.31
N ALA A 52 -3.97 9.23 12.04
CA ALA A 52 -2.76 8.52 11.62
C ALA A 52 -1.97 9.27 10.52
N PRO A 53 -1.50 10.52 10.77
CA PRO A 53 -0.82 11.34 9.77
C PRO A 53 0.47 10.70 9.21
N TRP A 54 1.11 9.81 9.97
CA TRP A 54 2.32 9.09 9.57
C TRP A 54 2.09 8.11 8.40
N MET A 55 0.85 7.63 8.19
CA MET A 55 0.53 6.64 7.15
C MET A 55 0.84 7.13 5.74
N LYS A 56 0.75 8.44 5.51
CA LYS A 56 1.06 9.08 4.23
C LYS A 56 2.53 8.91 3.81
N ARG A 57 3.44 8.69 4.77
CA ARG A 57 4.89 8.62 4.54
C ARG A 57 5.46 7.21 4.67
N ILE A 58 4.71 6.25 5.21
CA ILE A 58 5.26 4.93 5.54
C ILE A 58 5.77 4.18 4.29
N ALA A 59 5.06 4.30 3.17
CA ALA A 59 5.48 3.68 1.91
C ALA A 59 6.80 4.27 1.38
N VAL A 60 7.01 5.58 1.52
CA VAL A 60 8.26 6.24 1.15
C VAL A 60 9.41 5.71 2.00
N TYR A 61 9.18 5.52 3.30
CA TYR A 61 10.21 5.01 4.20
C TYR A 61 10.50 3.53 4.01
N SER A 62 9.54 2.72 3.59
CA SER A 62 9.72 1.28 3.36
C SER A 62 10.29 0.97 1.98
N GLN A 63 10.13 1.86 0.99
CA GLN A 63 10.58 1.68 -0.40
C GLN A 63 11.96 1.01 -0.58
N PRO A 64 13.02 1.36 0.19
CA PRO A 64 14.36 0.79 0.00
C PRO A 64 14.45 -0.74 0.19
N ILE A 65 13.54 -1.32 0.97
CA ILE A 65 13.59 -2.73 1.36
C ILE A 65 12.56 -3.62 0.66
N ILE A 66 11.56 -3.03 -0.01
CA ILE A 66 10.42 -3.79 -0.58
C ILE A 66 10.86 -4.75 -1.69
N SER A 67 11.72 -4.29 -2.59
CA SER A 67 12.22 -5.14 -3.69
C SER A 67 13.18 -6.25 -3.23
N LYS A 68 13.64 -6.20 -1.98
CA LYS A 68 14.56 -7.17 -1.39
C LYS A 68 13.85 -8.16 -0.47
N ALA A 69 12.54 -8.00 -0.28
CA ALA A 69 11.76 -8.80 0.63
C ALA A 69 11.26 -10.09 -0.02
N GLY A 70 11.03 -11.10 0.82
CA GLY A 70 10.67 -12.44 0.46
C GLY A 70 9.25 -12.59 -0.10
N ALA A 71 9.07 -13.67 -0.84
CA ALA A 71 7.81 -14.10 -1.43
C ALA A 71 6.73 -14.48 -0.41
N ASP A 72 7.15 -14.89 0.78
CA ASP A 72 6.30 -15.34 1.89
C ASP A 72 5.40 -14.22 2.44
N LEU A 73 5.79 -12.96 2.26
CA LEU A 73 5.02 -11.79 2.69
C LEU A 73 3.68 -11.65 1.95
N LEU A 74 3.54 -12.21 0.75
CA LEU A 74 2.29 -12.16 -0.01
C LEU A 74 1.13 -12.70 0.82
N ARG A 75 1.26 -13.96 1.26
CA ARG A 75 0.22 -14.67 2.00
C ARG A 75 0.06 -14.16 3.42
N THR A 76 1.17 -13.83 4.07
CA THR A 76 1.19 -13.53 5.50
C THR A 76 0.84 -12.08 5.83
N HIS A 77 1.11 -11.13 4.93
CA HIS A 77 0.95 -9.70 5.21
C HIS A 77 0.17 -8.95 4.13
N PHE A 78 0.53 -9.07 2.84
CA PHE A 78 -0.12 -8.31 1.77
C PHE A 78 -1.58 -8.73 1.56
N LEU A 79 -1.87 -10.03 1.45
CA LEU A 79 -3.23 -10.53 1.25
C LEU A 79 -4.18 -10.16 2.41
N PRO A 80 -3.84 -10.38 3.69
CA PRO A 80 -4.71 -9.97 4.80
C PRO A 80 -4.96 -8.45 4.85
N THR A 81 -3.94 -7.65 4.55
CA THR A 81 -4.05 -6.18 4.54
C THR A 81 -4.97 -5.71 3.41
N LEU A 82 -4.81 -6.29 2.21
CA LEU A 82 -5.67 -5.97 1.07
C LEU A 82 -7.11 -6.44 1.29
N ASP A 83 -7.32 -7.62 1.89
CA ASP A 83 -8.66 -8.12 2.21
C ASP A 83 -9.38 -7.20 3.21
N LYS A 84 -8.66 -6.66 4.21
CA LYS A 84 -9.22 -5.66 5.14
C LYS A 84 -9.62 -4.36 4.42
N LEU A 85 -8.78 -3.84 3.53
CA LEU A 85 -9.09 -2.68 2.68
C LEU A 85 -10.28 -2.94 1.75
N ARG A 86 -10.34 -4.12 1.13
CA ARG A 86 -11.44 -4.54 0.27
C ARG A 86 -12.76 -4.57 1.02
N LYS A 87 -12.79 -5.22 2.19
CA LYS A 87 -13.97 -5.28 3.06
C LYS A 87 -14.43 -3.88 3.48
N LYS A 88 -13.51 -2.99 3.86
CA LYS A 88 -13.84 -1.59 4.18
C LYS A 88 -14.42 -0.87 2.97
N THR A 89 -13.82 -1.03 1.79
CA THR A 89 -14.32 -0.44 0.54
C THR A 89 -15.75 -0.89 0.23
N VAL A 90 -16.02 -2.21 0.30
CA VAL A 90 -17.36 -2.77 0.08
C VAL A 90 -18.36 -2.19 1.07
N LYS A 91 -17.99 -2.09 2.36
CA LYS A 91 -18.83 -1.53 3.41
C LYS A 91 -19.21 -0.07 3.11
N VAL A 92 -18.21 0.80 2.91
CA VAL A 92 -18.43 2.25 2.74
C VAL A 92 -19.25 2.54 1.48
N VAL A 93 -18.98 1.83 0.38
CA VAL A 93 -19.77 1.98 -0.86
C VAL A 93 -21.20 1.46 -0.68
N ALA A 94 -21.42 0.38 0.07
CA ALA A 94 -22.78 -0.08 0.37
C ALA A 94 -23.55 0.93 1.24
N GLU A 95 -22.89 1.54 2.21
CA GLU A 95 -23.47 2.62 3.04
C GLU A 95 -23.82 3.85 2.20
N GLU A 96 -22.97 4.23 1.24
CA GLU A 96 -23.24 5.30 0.27
C GLU A 96 -24.52 5.03 -0.54
N GLU A 97 -24.68 3.81 -1.05
CA GLU A 97 -25.84 3.45 -1.88
C GLU A 97 -27.13 3.36 -1.06
N LEU A 98 -27.05 2.90 0.20
CA LEU A 98 -28.19 2.92 1.12
C LEU A 98 -28.64 4.35 1.43
N LEU A 99 -27.69 5.26 1.67
CA LEU A 99 -28.00 6.66 1.94
C LEU A 99 -28.66 7.34 0.74
N LYS A 100 -28.20 7.05 -0.48
CA LYS A 100 -28.83 7.55 -1.72
C LYS A 100 -30.25 7.02 -1.93
N ALA A 101 -30.52 5.79 -1.52
CA ALA A 101 -31.84 5.19 -1.64
C ALA A 101 -32.84 5.77 -0.62
N ASP A 102 -32.36 6.25 0.52
CA ASP A 102 -33.19 6.90 1.54
C ASP A 102 -33.47 8.36 1.15
N SER A 103 -34.51 8.54 0.31
CA SER A 103 -34.96 9.81 -0.30
C SER A 103 -35.43 10.93 0.66
N LYS A 104 -35.09 10.88 1.95
CA LYS A 104 -35.36 11.95 2.92
C LYS A 104 -34.14 12.86 3.03
N GLY A 105 -34.22 14.05 2.44
CA GLY A 105 -33.16 15.08 2.44
C GLY A 105 -32.79 15.69 3.80
N GLU A 106 -33.01 14.97 4.91
CA GLU A 106 -32.68 15.39 6.28
C GLU A 106 -31.38 14.73 6.81
N ASN A 107 -30.70 13.89 6.01
CA ASN A 107 -29.57 13.09 6.50
C ASN A 107 -28.18 13.67 6.18
N GLN A 108 -28.04 15.00 6.27
CA GLN A 108 -26.79 15.71 5.94
C GLN A 108 -25.62 15.31 6.85
N GLU A 109 -25.89 14.92 8.10
CA GLU A 109 -24.88 14.40 9.02
C GLU A 109 -24.33 13.05 8.56
N ALA A 110 -25.19 12.12 8.11
CA ALA A 110 -24.73 10.84 7.57
C ALA A 110 -23.98 11.00 6.24
N GLU A 111 -24.35 11.98 5.40
CA GLU A 111 -23.58 12.29 4.20
C GLU A 111 -22.14 12.69 4.55
N LEU A 112 -21.95 13.55 5.56
CA LEU A 112 -20.62 13.96 6.02
C LEU A 112 -19.82 12.79 6.57
N LEU A 113 -20.44 11.92 7.38
CA LEU A 113 -19.78 10.73 7.92
C LEU A 113 -19.29 9.78 6.81
N ILE A 114 -20.06 9.60 5.74
CA ILE A 114 -19.64 8.78 4.59
C ILE A 114 -18.44 9.41 3.87
N LEU A 115 -18.43 10.74 3.73
CA LEU A 115 -17.29 11.44 3.12
C LEU A 115 -16.01 11.28 3.98
N ASP A 116 -16.13 11.37 5.30
CA ASP A 116 -15.00 11.14 6.21
C ASP A 116 -14.48 9.69 6.10
N GLU A 117 -15.36 8.70 6.03
CA GLU A 117 -14.98 7.30 5.80
C GLU A 117 -14.25 7.09 4.46
N PHE A 118 -14.70 7.76 3.39
CA PHE A 118 -13.99 7.74 2.11
C PHE A 118 -12.63 8.43 2.18
N ALA A 119 -12.49 9.54 2.92
CA ALA A 119 -11.22 10.22 3.10
C ALA A 119 -10.20 9.33 3.83
N VAL A 120 -10.63 8.65 4.89
CA VAL A 120 -9.79 7.66 5.62
C VAL A 120 -9.44 6.47 4.71
N LEU A 121 -10.41 5.96 3.94
CA LEU A 121 -10.17 4.87 3.00
C LEU A 121 -9.14 5.26 1.93
N CYS A 122 -9.22 6.48 1.37
CA CYS A 122 -8.25 6.98 0.40
C CYS A 122 -6.85 7.04 1.00
N ARG A 123 -6.69 7.60 2.21
CA ARG A 123 -5.41 7.63 2.91
C ARG A 123 -4.82 6.23 3.08
N ASP A 124 -5.65 5.28 3.51
CA ASP A 124 -5.24 3.92 3.79
C ASP A 124 -4.80 3.17 2.53
N LEU A 125 -5.53 3.35 1.41
CA LEU A 125 -5.15 2.83 0.11
C LEU A 125 -3.85 3.44 -0.38
N TYR A 126 -3.68 4.75 -0.26
CA TYR A 126 -2.45 5.46 -0.65
C TYR A 126 -1.25 5.15 0.26
N ALA A 127 -1.49 4.70 1.49
CA ALA A 127 -0.43 4.19 2.36
C ALA A 127 0.01 2.79 1.94
N PHE A 128 -0.91 1.93 1.47
CA PHE A 128 -0.64 0.53 1.14
C PHE A 128 -0.21 0.29 -0.32
N TYR A 129 -0.92 0.87 -1.29
CA TYR A 129 -0.75 0.60 -2.72
C TYR A 129 0.65 0.87 -3.25
N PRO A 130 1.37 1.94 -2.87
CA PRO A 130 2.73 2.11 -3.36
C PRO A 130 3.67 0.97 -2.93
N MET A 131 3.44 0.39 -1.73
CA MET A 131 4.20 -0.79 -1.29
C MET A 131 3.77 -2.04 -2.07
N LEU A 132 2.47 -2.22 -2.28
CA LEU A 132 1.92 -3.34 -3.03
C LEU A 132 2.43 -3.34 -4.48
N ILE A 133 2.38 -2.21 -5.17
CA ILE A 133 2.84 -2.06 -6.56
C ILE A 133 4.31 -2.48 -6.67
N ARG A 134 5.17 -1.96 -5.79
CA ARG A 134 6.59 -2.32 -5.79
C ARG A 134 6.82 -3.81 -5.52
N TYR A 135 6.03 -4.41 -4.63
CA TYR A 135 6.11 -5.83 -4.34
C TYR A 135 5.67 -6.70 -5.52
N VAL A 136 4.57 -6.32 -6.19
CA VAL A 136 4.07 -6.98 -7.41
C VAL A 136 5.11 -6.90 -8.52
N ASP A 137 5.69 -5.72 -8.76
CA ASP A 137 6.72 -5.53 -9.78
C ASP A 137 7.92 -6.46 -9.57
N ASN A 138 8.34 -6.63 -8.32
CA ASN A 138 9.45 -7.52 -7.96
C ASN A 138 9.16 -9.01 -8.23
N ASN A 139 7.89 -9.41 -8.10
CA ASN A 139 7.47 -10.81 -8.25
C ASN A 139 6.89 -11.14 -9.63
N ARG A 140 6.64 -10.12 -10.47
CA ARG A 140 5.95 -10.24 -11.76
C ARG A 140 6.55 -11.31 -12.66
N CYS A 141 7.86 -11.30 -12.85
CA CYS A 141 8.55 -12.26 -13.72
C CYS A 141 8.38 -13.71 -13.25
N ARG A 142 8.31 -13.93 -11.93
CA ARG A 142 8.09 -15.25 -11.35
C ARG A 142 6.64 -15.70 -11.54
N TRP A 143 5.67 -14.85 -11.19
CA TRP A 143 4.25 -15.19 -11.33
C TRP A 143 3.80 -15.40 -12.78
N LEU A 144 4.46 -14.76 -13.74
CA LEU A 144 4.21 -15.00 -15.17
C LEU A 144 4.75 -16.36 -15.66
N LYS A 145 5.79 -16.90 -15.01
CA LYS A 145 6.35 -18.21 -15.35
C LYS A 145 5.66 -19.34 -14.59
N GLU A 146 5.37 -19.09 -13.32
CA GLU A 146 4.76 -20.04 -12.39
C GLU A 146 3.54 -19.35 -11.76
N PRO A 147 2.34 -19.61 -12.31
CA PRO A 147 1.11 -19.03 -11.77
C PRO A 147 0.92 -19.41 -10.31
N ASP A 148 0.61 -18.40 -9.51
CA ASP A 148 0.44 -18.53 -8.06
C ASP A 148 -1.00 -18.16 -7.67
N ALA A 149 -1.66 -19.04 -6.90
CA ALA A 149 -3.06 -18.85 -6.51
C ALA A 149 -3.23 -17.60 -5.63
N ASP A 150 -2.27 -17.35 -4.74
CA ASP A 150 -2.27 -16.17 -3.87
C ASP A 150 -2.13 -14.88 -4.71
N SER A 151 -1.30 -14.88 -5.74
CA SER A 151 -1.19 -13.75 -6.68
C SER A 151 -2.48 -13.52 -7.48
N THR A 152 -3.18 -14.57 -7.85
CA THR A 152 -4.47 -14.47 -8.57
C THR A 152 -5.53 -13.82 -7.68
N GLU A 153 -5.61 -14.26 -6.42
CA GLU A 153 -6.52 -13.70 -5.44
C GLU A 153 -6.18 -12.23 -5.13
N LEU A 154 -4.89 -11.88 -5.04
CA LEU A 154 -4.43 -10.50 -4.92
C LEU A 154 -5.01 -9.62 -6.05
N PHE A 155 -4.80 -10.01 -7.31
CA PHE A 155 -5.31 -9.24 -8.45
C PHE A 155 -6.84 -9.17 -8.49
N ARG A 156 -7.54 -10.24 -8.10
CA ARG A 156 -9.00 -10.24 -7.98
C ARG A 156 -9.48 -9.18 -6.98
N MET A 157 -8.86 -9.11 -5.80
CA MET A 157 -9.20 -8.11 -4.78
C MET A 157 -8.90 -6.68 -5.22
N VAL A 158 -7.74 -6.45 -5.86
CA VAL A 158 -7.40 -5.12 -6.42
C VAL A 158 -8.44 -4.69 -7.46
N ALA A 159 -8.84 -5.60 -8.35
CA ALA A 159 -9.86 -5.31 -9.35
C ALA A 159 -11.23 -4.99 -8.74
N GLU A 160 -11.62 -5.70 -7.67
CA GLU A 160 -12.87 -5.44 -6.95
C GLU A 160 -12.90 -4.02 -6.35
N ILE A 161 -11.83 -3.60 -5.66
CA ILE A 161 -11.70 -2.23 -5.13
C ILE A 161 -11.74 -1.22 -6.29
N PHE A 162 -11.02 -1.48 -7.38
CA PHE A 162 -10.96 -0.58 -8.53
C PHE A 162 -12.35 -0.37 -9.19
N ILE A 163 -13.13 -1.44 -9.34
CA ILE A 163 -14.49 -1.36 -9.89
C ILE A 163 -15.39 -0.51 -8.98
N LEU A 164 -15.33 -0.71 -7.67
CA LEU A 164 -16.10 0.08 -6.70
C LEU A 164 -15.69 1.55 -6.72
N TRP A 165 -14.38 1.81 -6.78
CA TRP A 165 -13.84 3.17 -6.93
C TRP A 165 -14.35 3.86 -8.18
N CYS A 166 -14.32 3.19 -9.33
CA CYS A 166 -14.82 3.77 -10.59
C CYS A 166 -16.33 4.11 -10.56
N LYS A 167 -17.13 3.30 -9.85
CA LYS A 167 -18.58 3.47 -9.73
C LYS A 167 -18.98 4.57 -8.76
N SER A 168 -18.31 4.70 -7.61
CA SER A 168 -18.65 5.69 -6.58
C SER A 168 -18.16 7.10 -6.96
N HIS A 169 -19.08 8.07 -6.97
CA HIS A 169 -18.72 9.48 -7.19
C HIS A 169 -17.95 10.05 -6.00
N ASN A 170 -18.41 9.77 -4.78
CA ASN A 170 -17.77 10.26 -3.56
C ASN A 170 -16.36 9.70 -3.41
N PHE A 171 -16.16 8.43 -3.75
CA PHE A 171 -14.83 7.84 -3.69
C PHE A 171 -13.84 8.49 -4.66
N LYS A 172 -14.25 8.76 -5.92
CA LYS A 172 -13.40 9.51 -6.87
C LYS A 172 -13.13 10.93 -6.42
N ARG A 173 -14.12 11.59 -5.83
CA ARG A 173 -13.96 12.95 -5.29
C ARG A 173 -12.96 12.99 -4.15
N GLU A 174 -13.09 12.09 -3.17
CA GLU A 174 -12.17 12.05 -2.02
C GLU A 174 -10.77 11.61 -2.42
N GLU A 175 -10.64 10.76 -3.42
CA GLU A 175 -9.32 10.43 -3.98
C GLU A 175 -8.66 11.67 -4.61
N GLN A 176 -9.41 12.44 -5.40
CA GLN A 176 -8.90 13.68 -6.00
C GLN A 176 -8.55 14.71 -4.93
N ASN A 177 -9.37 14.84 -3.88
CA ASN A 177 -9.07 15.70 -2.72
C ASN A 177 -7.76 15.27 -2.06
N PHE A 178 -7.58 13.97 -1.83
CA PHE A 178 -6.39 13.41 -1.23
C PHE A 178 -5.13 13.69 -2.08
N VAL A 179 -5.20 13.50 -3.40
CA VAL A 179 -4.10 13.78 -4.32
C VAL A 179 -3.70 15.25 -4.28
N VAL A 180 -4.67 16.17 -4.30
CA VAL A 180 -4.42 17.62 -4.30
C VAL A 180 -3.84 18.06 -2.97
N GLN A 181 -4.43 17.66 -1.85
CA GLN A 181 -3.99 18.05 -0.50
C GLN A 181 -2.58 17.56 -0.17
N ASN A 182 -2.16 16.45 -0.76
CA ASN A 182 -0.84 15.84 -0.50
C ASN A 182 0.13 16.04 -1.67
N GLU A 183 -0.21 16.88 -2.65
CA GLU A 183 0.64 17.22 -3.81
C GLU A 183 1.21 15.98 -4.52
N ILE A 184 0.39 14.93 -4.67
CA ILE A 184 0.85 13.65 -5.20
C ILE A 184 1.05 13.76 -6.71
N ASN A 185 2.29 13.59 -7.15
CA ASN A 185 2.62 13.55 -8.58
C ASN A 185 2.44 12.13 -9.15
N ASN A 186 1.22 11.83 -9.63
CA ASN A 186 0.88 10.56 -10.28
C ASN A 186 1.78 10.24 -11.49
N LEU A 187 2.24 11.25 -12.24
CA LEU A 187 3.14 11.09 -13.38
C LEU A 187 4.59 10.79 -12.95
N GLY A 188 5.04 11.40 -11.85
CA GLY A 188 6.36 11.12 -11.26
C GLY A 188 6.48 9.70 -10.71
N PHE A 189 5.38 9.12 -10.23
CA PHE A 189 5.31 7.73 -9.80
C PHE A 189 5.49 6.73 -10.96
N LEU A 190 4.93 7.04 -12.14
CA LEU A 190 4.98 6.16 -13.33
C LEU A 190 6.29 6.24 -14.10
N THR A 191 6.96 7.39 -14.08
CA THR A 191 8.19 7.63 -14.86
C THR A 191 9.48 7.22 -14.15
N GLY A 192 9.40 6.78 -12.88
CA GLY A 192 10.56 6.28 -12.15
C GLY A 192 11.61 7.35 -11.84
N GLU A 193 11.27 8.64 -11.89
CA GLU A 193 12.15 9.74 -11.50
C GLU A 193 12.31 9.80 -9.96
N GLY A 194 12.95 8.77 -9.40
CA GLY A 194 13.33 8.63 -7.99
C GLY A 194 14.53 9.49 -7.62
N LYS A 195 14.52 10.78 -7.96
CA LYS A 195 15.38 11.78 -7.31
C LYS A 195 14.52 12.90 -6.75
N ALA A 196 13.71 12.55 -5.75
CA ALA A 196 13.18 13.54 -4.84
C ALA A 196 14.38 14.22 -4.14
N LYS A 197 14.71 15.43 -4.60
CA LYS A 197 15.44 16.39 -3.78
C LYS A 197 14.63 16.55 -2.49
N MET A 198 15.20 16.11 -1.37
CA MET A 198 14.66 16.46 -0.06
C MET A 198 14.77 17.99 0.06
N SER A 199 13.64 18.68 -0.06
CA SER A 199 13.57 20.07 0.41
C SER A 199 13.46 20.03 1.93
N LYS A 200 14.25 20.89 2.57
CA LYS A 200 14.43 21.04 4.01
C LYS A 200 13.12 21.24 4.77
#